data_AF-A0A3A4PMJ3-F1
#
_entry.id   AF-A0A3A4PMJ3-F1
#
_cell.length_a   1.000
_cell.length_b   1.000
_cell.length_c   1.000
_cell.angle_alpha   90.00
_cell.angle_beta   90.00
_cell.angle_gamma   90.00
#
_symmetry.space_group_name_H-M   'P 1'
#
loop_
_entity.id
_entity.type
_entity.pdbx_description
1 polymer ?
#
loop_
_entity_poly.entity_id
_entity_poly.type
_entity_poly.pdbx_seq_one_letter_code
_entity_poly.pdbx_strand_id
1 'polypeptide(L)'
;MVIERKNMTIALCINCGKMKFGALLPCQECGCGSTGNSELDIAFTDHFLSEETLQGFGKVIQCLRKNTKDESVAFGAFIKHVSENYPAIILSETPRQYRTAVSALLEHTNLPEVMIVDSPRIGAGIDTSPEEKYTSRVRHYPIQCEFCGHVQSFAIWSQINGSFDAWINEMIVSGRLFMNKCRRCRYQQVVPYHTLYMNIEKPFAVWLRMPESRNEFKICVPSYDYFSELRTDFIFRAVSSPSELAEKIKIFLDGYDDILIEFIKTCLCFQRGIDLVQPLYYVKTTRKIFSGKSMTFMLLDPSGEYEIRYPFTSQKSKLAHIMKMIQPILCKLTTDWHTIDRDFVMQMLQNLGIITRLDI
;
A
#
# COMPACT_ATOMS: atom_id res chain seq x y z
N MET A 1 4.89 -9.52 -46.87
CA MET A 1 4.45 -8.40 -46.02
C MET A 1 4.98 -8.67 -44.61
N VAL A 2 6.17 -8.14 -44.30
CA VAL A 2 6.75 -8.24 -42.96
C VAL A 2 6.06 -7.16 -42.14
N ILE A 3 4.98 -7.52 -41.44
CA ILE A 3 4.41 -6.65 -40.42
C ILE A 3 5.53 -6.48 -39.39
N GLU A 4 6.03 -5.25 -39.24
CA GLU A 4 7.07 -4.93 -38.28
C GLU A 4 6.61 -5.41 -36.89
N ARG A 5 7.31 -6.40 -36.34
CA ARG A 5 7.09 -6.96 -34.99
C ARG A 5 7.16 -5.92 -33.86
N LYS A 6 7.52 -4.66 -34.17
CA LYS A 6 7.74 -3.58 -33.21
C LYS A 6 6.46 -3.08 -32.51
N ASN A 7 5.28 -3.32 -33.06
CA ASN A 7 4.02 -2.76 -32.53
C ASN A 7 3.02 -3.78 -31.97
N MET A 8 3.36 -5.07 -31.88
CA MET A 8 2.43 -6.06 -31.32
C MET A 8 2.74 -6.33 -29.85
N THR A 9 1.74 -6.11 -29.00
CA THR A 9 1.76 -6.48 -27.58
C THR A 9 2.04 -7.97 -27.42
N ILE A 10 3.15 -8.28 -26.76
CA ILE A 10 3.48 -9.64 -26.33
C ILE A 10 2.75 -9.93 -25.02
N ALA A 11 2.15 -11.11 -24.92
CA ALA A 11 1.41 -11.56 -23.75
C ALA A 11 1.77 -13.00 -23.37
N LEU A 12 1.61 -13.34 -22.10
CA LEU A 12 1.68 -14.71 -21.62
C LEU A 12 0.32 -15.39 -21.78
N CYS A 13 0.27 -16.57 -22.40
CA CYS A 13 -0.90 -17.43 -22.28
C CYS A 13 -0.93 -18.06 -20.88
N ILE A 14 -1.84 -17.57 -20.03
CA ILE A 14 -1.96 -18.05 -18.65
C ILE A 14 -2.56 -19.47 -18.52
N ASN A 15 -2.92 -20.12 -19.63
CA ASN A 15 -3.30 -21.53 -19.66
C ASN A 15 -2.10 -22.47 -19.92
N CYS A 16 -1.32 -22.24 -20.98
CA CYS A 16 -0.25 -23.15 -21.41
C CYS A 16 1.18 -22.64 -21.11
N GLY A 17 1.31 -21.38 -20.69
CA GLY A 17 2.60 -20.76 -20.37
C GLY A 17 3.46 -20.42 -21.59
N LYS A 18 2.87 -20.35 -22.78
CA LYS A 18 3.55 -19.92 -24.02
C LYS A 18 3.31 -18.43 -24.28
N MET A 19 4.25 -17.79 -24.95
CA MET A 19 4.09 -16.41 -25.41
C MET A 19 3.06 -16.37 -26.55
N LYS A 20 2.27 -15.31 -26.60
CA LYS A 20 1.29 -15.03 -27.65
C LYS A 20 1.26 -13.54 -27.98
N PHE A 21 0.61 -13.17 -29.08
CA PHE A 21 0.40 -11.78 -29.46
C PHE A 21 -1.03 -11.37 -29.12
N GLY A 22 -1.15 -10.26 -28.38
CA GLY A 22 -2.43 -9.74 -27.88
C GLY A 22 -2.99 -10.54 -26.70
N ALA A 23 -3.20 -9.88 -25.56
CA ALA A 23 -3.73 -10.50 -24.34
C ALA A 23 -5.09 -11.18 -24.54
N LEU A 24 -5.97 -10.56 -25.34
CA LEU A 24 -7.36 -11.00 -25.53
C LEU A 24 -7.55 -11.98 -26.70
N LEU A 25 -6.51 -12.21 -27.51
CA LEU A 25 -6.59 -13.09 -28.68
C LEU A 25 -6.37 -14.57 -28.29
N PRO A 26 -6.98 -15.53 -29.01
CA PRO A 26 -6.71 -16.96 -28.76
C PRO A 26 -5.22 -17.30 -28.84
N CYS A 27 -4.75 -18.16 -27.94
CA CYS A 27 -3.39 -18.65 -27.96
C CYS A 27 -3.15 -19.54 -29.20
N GLN A 28 -2.07 -19.27 -29.93
CA GLN A 28 -1.69 -20.03 -31.13
C GLN A 28 -1.28 -21.49 -30.80
N GLU A 29 -0.89 -21.76 -29.56
CA GLU A 29 -0.39 -23.07 -29.13
C GLU A 29 -1.49 -23.97 -28.55
N CYS A 30 -2.43 -23.41 -27.80
CA CYS A 30 -3.47 -24.21 -27.13
C CYS A 30 -4.91 -23.80 -27.47
N GLY A 31 -5.12 -22.78 -28.30
CA GLY A 31 -6.44 -22.30 -28.71
C GLY A 31 -7.24 -21.54 -27.64
N CYS A 32 -6.78 -21.51 -26.37
CA CYS A 32 -7.50 -20.84 -25.29
C CYS A 32 -7.59 -19.32 -25.51
N GLY A 33 -8.79 -18.78 -25.35
CA GLY A 33 -9.08 -17.35 -25.41
C GLY A 33 -8.78 -16.58 -24.12
N SER A 34 -9.34 -15.38 -24.03
CA SER A 34 -9.36 -14.55 -22.81
C SER A 34 -10.02 -15.29 -21.64
N THR A 35 -9.61 -14.96 -20.41
CA THR A 35 -10.27 -15.47 -19.19
C THR A 35 -11.63 -14.83 -18.91
N GLY A 36 -12.02 -13.81 -19.68
CA GLY A 36 -13.17 -12.97 -19.38
C GLY A 36 -12.88 -11.89 -18.32
N ASN A 37 -11.66 -11.86 -17.78
CA ASN A 37 -11.16 -10.79 -16.93
C ASN A 37 -10.02 -10.06 -17.65
N SER A 38 -10.33 -8.91 -18.24
CA SER A 38 -9.37 -8.12 -19.02
C SER A 38 -8.19 -7.63 -18.18
N GLU A 39 -8.39 -7.29 -16.90
CA GLU A 39 -7.30 -6.85 -16.02
C GLU A 39 -6.29 -7.98 -15.81
N LEU A 40 -6.78 -9.18 -15.56
CA LEU A 40 -5.94 -10.37 -15.42
C LEU A 40 -5.18 -10.69 -16.71
N ASP A 41 -5.87 -10.65 -17.85
CA ASP A 41 -5.26 -10.96 -19.15
C ASP A 41 -4.17 -9.93 -19.52
N ILE A 42 -4.39 -8.65 -19.16
CA ILE A 42 -3.48 -7.54 -19.45
C ILE A 42 -2.29 -7.48 -18.48
N ALA A 43 -2.45 -7.92 -17.23
CA ALA A 43 -1.38 -7.90 -16.22
C ALA A 43 -0.13 -8.72 -16.62
N PHE A 44 -0.29 -9.74 -17.47
CA PHE A 44 0.81 -10.55 -17.99
C PHE A 44 1.16 -10.20 -19.44
N THR A 45 1.40 -8.92 -19.70
CA THR A 45 1.81 -8.41 -21.00
C THR A 45 3.09 -7.57 -20.92
N ASP A 46 3.68 -7.32 -22.09
CA ASP A 46 4.81 -6.42 -22.27
C ASP A 46 4.46 -4.93 -22.06
N HIS A 47 3.21 -4.61 -21.69
CA HIS A 47 2.88 -3.30 -21.13
C HIS A 47 3.40 -3.14 -19.71
N PHE A 48 3.45 -4.23 -18.93
CA PHE A 48 3.78 -4.18 -17.51
C PHE A 48 5.06 -4.94 -17.16
N LEU A 49 5.31 -6.07 -17.80
CA LEU A 49 6.39 -6.99 -17.44
C LEU A 49 7.35 -7.15 -18.62
N SER A 50 8.65 -7.29 -18.35
CA SER A 50 9.61 -7.63 -19.40
C SER A 50 9.30 -9.00 -20.01
N GLU A 51 9.78 -9.25 -21.24
CA GLU A 51 9.63 -10.55 -21.88
C GLU A 51 10.28 -11.67 -21.03
N GLU A 52 11.42 -11.39 -20.38
CA GLU A 52 12.09 -12.32 -19.46
C GLU A 52 11.17 -12.73 -18.30
N THR A 53 10.51 -11.75 -17.66
CA THR A 53 9.56 -12.00 -16.59
C THR A 53 8.39 -12.87 -17.07
N LEU A 54 7.83 -12.56 -18.25
CA LEU A 54 6.72 -13.32 -18.84
C LEU A 54 7.14 -14.77 -19.14
N GLN A 55 8.35 -14.98 -19.68
CA GLN A 55 8.90 -16.31 -19.91
C GLN A 55 9.12 -17.06 -18.60
N GLY A 56 9.57 -16.39 -17.54
CA GLY A 56 9.69 -16.94 -16.19
C GLY A 56 8.35 -17.48 -15.67
N PHE A 57 7.29 -16.68 -15.75
CA PHE A 57 5.94 -17.14 -15.40
C PHE A 57 5.43 -18.25 -16.32
N GLY A 58 5.78 -18.23 -17.61
CA GLY A 58 5.49 -19.34 -18.53
C GLY A 58 6.07 -20.67 -18.06
N LYS A 59 7.30 -20.68 -17.53
CA LYS A 59 7.91 -21.88 -16.92
C LYS A 59 7.17 -22.34 -15.66
N VAL A 60 6.66 -21.41 -14.84
CA VAL A 60 5.81 -21.73 -13.67
C VAL A 60 4.55 -22.47 -14.13
N ILE A 61 3.81 -21.92 -15.10
CA ILE A 61 2.58 -22.53 -15.63
C ILE A 61 2.87 -23.92 -16.20
N GLN A 62 3.94 -24.06 -16.99
CA GLN A 62 4.33 -25.35 -17.56
C GLN A 62 4.71 -26.37 -16.47
N CYS A 63 5.32 -25.93 -15.37
CA CYS A 63 5.62 -26.80 -14.23
C CYS A 63 4.33 -27.29 -13.55
N LEU A 64 3.38 -26.39 -13.30
CA LEU A 64 2.07 -26.75 -12.70
C LEU A 64 1.30 -27.74 -13.60
N ARG A 65 1.24 -27.46 -14.90
CA ARG A 65 0.56 -28.31 -15.91
C ARG A 65 1.17 -29.71 -16.06
N LYS A 66 2.43 -29.91 -15.69
CA LYS A 66 3.06 -31.24 -15.62
C LYS A 66 2.62 -32.05 -14.41
N ASN A 67 2.19 -31.37 -13.34
CA ASN A 67 1.85 -31.97 -12.05
C ASN A 67 0.34 -32.11 -11.81
N THR A 68 -0.51 -31.64 -12.72
CA THR A 68 -1.95 -31.89 -12.71
C THR A 68 -2.54 -31.92 -14.11
N LYS A 69 -3.56 -32.75 -14.34
CA LYS A 69 -4.37 -32.75 -15.56
C LYS A 69 -5.57 -31.80 -15.49
N ASP A 70 -5.91 -31.33 -14.28
CA ASP A 70 -7.01 -30.40 -14.07
C ASP A 70 -6.54 -28.97 -14.39
N GLU A 71 -7.05 -28.41 -15.48
CA GLU A 71 -6.68 -27.08 -15.97
C GLU A 71 -7.08 -25.98 -14.98
N SER A 72 -8.22 -26.14 -14.31
CA SER A 72 -8.73 -25.16 -13.35
C SER A 72 -7.87 -25.14 -12.09
N VAL A 73 -7.40 -26.30 -11.64
CA VAL A 73 -6.47 -26.40 -10.51
C VAL A 73 -5.10 -25.83 -10.88
N ALA A 74 -4.57 -26.11 -12.08
CA ALA A 74 -3.30 -25.53 -12.53
C ALA A 74 -3.36 -24.00 -12.60
N PHE A 75 -4.43 -23.46 -13.22
CA PHE A 75 -4.68 -22.03 -13.30
C PHE A 75 -4.83 -21.41 -11.91
N GLY A 76 -5.66 -22.00 -11.04
CA GLY A 76 -5.86 -21.53 -9.67
C GLY A 76 -4.57 -21.53 -8.84
N ALA A 77 -3.69 -22.53 -9.05
CA ALA A 77 -2.38 -22.60 -8.41
C ALA A 77 -1.41 -21.53 -8.92
N PHE A 78 -1.42 -21.24 -10.23
CA PHE A 78 -0.63 -20.15 -10.78
C PHE A 78 -1.07 -18.79 -10.20
N ILE A 79 -2.37 -18.51 -10.23
CA ILE A 79 -2.92 -17.26 -9.68
C ILE A 79 -2.62 -17.12 -8.18
N LYS A 80 -2.80 -18.19 -7.40
CA LYS A 80 -2.45 -18.18 -5.97
C LYS A 80 -0.95 -17.93 -5.76
N HIS A 81 -0.08 -18.61 -6.51
CA HIS A 81 1.37 -18.40 -6.45
C HIS A 81 1.76 -16.95 -6.74
N VAL A 82 1.18 -16.35 -7.79
CA VAL A 82 1.44 -14.95 -8.14
C VAL A 82 0.94 -14.00 -7.04
N SER A 83 -0.29 -14.19 -6.56
CA SER A 83 -0.90 -13.38 -5.49
C SER A 83 -0.10 -13.41 -4.18
N GLU A 84 0.42 -14.58 -3.80
CA GLU A 84 1.18 -14.75 -2.55
C GLU A 84 2.63 -14.26 -2.61
N ASN A 85 3.27 -14.34 -3.79
CA ASN A 85 4.70 -14.06 -3.94
C ASN A 85 4.97 -12.71 -4.64
N TYR A 86 4.02 -12.22 -5.44
CA TYR A 86 4.11 -11.01 -6.26
C TYR A 86 2.80 -10.20 -6.22
N PRO A 87 2.33 -9.79 -5.02
CA PRO A 87 1.01 -9.16 -4.84
C PRO A 87 0.85 -7.83 -5.59
N ALA A 88 1.93 -7.21 -6.07
CA ALA A 88 1.87 -6.00 -6.88
C ALA A 88 1.44 -6.25 -8.34
N ILE A 89 1.44 -7.50 -8.80
CA ILE A 89 1.02 -7.85 -10.17
C ILE A 89 -0.50 -8.09 -10.20
N ILE A 90 -0.97 -9.06 -9.42
CA ILE A 90 -2.38 -9.44 -9.33
C ILE A 90 -2.68 -9.88 -7.91
N LEU A 91 -3.90 -9.59 -7.47
CA LEU A 91 -4.45 -10.10 -6.23
C LEU A 91 -5.75 -10.80 -6.51
N SER A 92 -5.80 -12.06 -6.12
CA SER A 92 -6.95 -12.90 -6.36
C SER A 92 -7.05 -13.96 -5.28
N GLU A 93 -8.27 -14.19 -4.82
CA GLU A 93 -8.57 -15.31 -3.94
C GLU A 93 -8.86 -16.56 -4.76
N THR A 94 -8.29 -17.69 -4.33
CA THR A 94 -8.67 -18.98 -4.89
C THR A 94 -10.14 -19.31 -4.51
N PRO A 95 -11.01 -19.62 -5.49
CA PRO A 95 -12.39 -20.02 -5.21
C PRO A 95 -12.45 -21.22 -4.25
N ARG A 96 -13.42 -21.21 -3.33
CA ARG A 96 -13.50 -22.18 -2.22
C ARG A 96 -13.39 -23.64 -2.69
N GLN A 97 -14.06 -23.98 -3.80
CA GLN A 97 -14.07 -25.33 -4.36
C GLN A 97 -12.69 -25.84 -4.79
N TYR A 98 -11.74 -24.95 -5.12
CA TYR A 98 -10.39 -25.33 -5.57
C TYR A 98 -9.31 -25.19 -4.49
N ARG A 99 -9.60 -24.59 -3.33
CA ARG A 99 -8.58 -24.24 -2.31
C ARG A 99 -7.73 -25.43 -1.87
N THR A 100 -8.35 -26.57 -1.57
CA THR A 100 -7.64 -27.77 -1.12
C THR A 100 -6.74 -28.34 -2.21
N ALA A 101 -7.28 -28.54 -3.42
CA ALA A 101 -6.52 -29.09 -4.55
C ALA A 101 -5.37 -28.17 -4.98
N VAL A 102 -5.62 -26.86 -5.02
CA VAL A 102 -4.59 -25.85 -5.34
C VAL A 102 -3.48 -25.85 -4.29
N SER A 103 -3.81 -25.90 -3.00
CA SER A 103 -2.80 -25.91 -1.94
C SER A 103 -1.97 -27.19 -1.98
N ALA A 104 -2.62 -28.34 -2.15
CA ALA A 104 -1.92 -29.62 -2.30
C ALA A 104 -0.97 -29.62 -3.51
N LEU A 105 -1.38 -29.05 -4.65
CA LEU A 105 -0.51 -28.94 -5.82
C LEU A 105 0.72 -28.07 -5.54
N LEU A 106 0.54 -26.90 -4.91
CA LEU A 106 1.64 -25.99 -4.60
C LEU A 106 2.62 -26.57 -3.58
N GLU A 107 2.15 -27.34 -2.61
CA GLU A 107 3.00 -27.99 -1.59
C GLU A 107 3.91 -29.06 -2.18
N HIS A 108 3.47 -29.76 -3.22
CA HIS A 108 4.22 -30.87 -3.84
C HIS A 108 4.96 -30.46 -5.13
N THR A 109 4.81 -29.21 -5.58
CA THR A 109 5.45 -28.72 -6.81
C THR A 109 6.58 -27.75 -6.48
N ASN A 110 7.80 -28.08 -6.88
CA ASN A 110 8.92 -27.13 -6.83
C ASN A 110 8.83 -26.16 -8.01
N LEU A 111 8.31 -24.96 -7.76
CA LEU A 111 8.13 -23.94 -8.80
C LEU A 111 9.43 -23.17 -9.06
N PRO A 112 9.73 -22.82 -10.33
CA PRO A 112 10.85 -21.96 -10.63
C PRO A 112 10.61 -20.56 -10.04
N GLU A 113 11.66 -19.96 -9.49
CA GLU A 113 11.62 -18.58 -9.04
C GLU A 113 11.60 -17.61 -10.22
N VAL A 114 10.90 -16.50 -10.08
CA VAL A 114 10.81 -15.44 -11.10
C VAL A 114 11.33 -14.14 -10.49
N MET A 115 12.33 -13.56 -11.13
CA MET A 115 12.73 -12.18 -10.90
C MET A 115 11.85 -11.29 -11.77
N ILE A 116 11.10 -10.39 -11.14
CA ILE A 116 10.31 -9.38 -11.83
C ILE A 116 11.23 -8.27 -12.30
N VAL A 117 11.26 -8.12 -13.61
CA VAL A 117 11.80 -6.98 -14.32
C VAL A 117 10.62 -6.28 -15.00
N ASP A 118 10.43 -5.01 -14.67
CA ASP A 118 9.39 -4.18 -15.27
C ASP A 118 9.58 -4.06 -16.79
N SER A 119 8.49 -3.88 -17.53
CA SER A 119 8.59 -3.61 -18.96
C SER A 119 9.38 -2.32 -19.21
N PRO A 120 10.25 -2.27 -20.24
CA PRO A 120 10.87 -1.01 -20.68
C PRO A 120 9.83 0.02 -21.16
N ARG A 121 8.59 -0.41 -21.44
CA ARG A 121 7.47 0.48 -21.76
C ARG A 121 6.93 1.20 -20.53
N ILE A 122 7.13 0.66 -19.33
CA ILE A 122 6.95 1.44 -18.11
C ILE A 122 8.12 2.42 -18.08
N GLY A 123 7.92 3.61 -18.65
CA GLY A 123 8.74 4.82 -18.48
C GLY A 123 10.14 4.84 -19.10
N ALA A 124 10.21 5.26 -20.37
CA ALA A 124 11.30 6.10 -20.89
C ALA A 124 10.88 7.58 -20.91
N GLY A 125 10.36 8.09 -19.78
CA GLY A 125 10.08 9.53 -19.58
C GLY A 125 8.85 10.11 -20.29
N ILE A 126 8.13 10.97 -19.54
CA ILE A 126 7.45 12.18 -20.03
C ILE A 126 6.53 11.99 -21.25
N ASP A 127 5.39 11.34 -21.02
CA ASP A 127 4.12 11.76 -21.61
C ASP A 127 3.03 11.23 -20.68
N THR A 128 2.93 11.84 -19.49
CA THR A 128 1.76 11.62 -18.66
C THR A 128 0.60 12.28 -19.38
N SER A 129 -0.18 11.48 -20.10
CA SER A 129 -1.54 11.89 -20.38
C SER A 129 -2.18 12.32 -19.04
N PRO A 130 -3.09 13.30 -19.04
CA PRO A 130 -3.79 13.71 -17.81
C PRO A 130 -4.42 12.54 -17.04
N GLU A 131 -4.72 11.45 -17.74
CA GLU A 131 -5.31 10.21 -17.24
C GLU A 131 -4.33 9.41 -16.34
N GLU A 132 -3.01 9.50 -16.56
CA GLU A 132 -1.98 8.79 -15.77
C GLU A 132 -1.44 9.63 -14.58
N LYS A 133 -1.92 10.86 -14.43
CA LYS A 133 -1.49 11.77 -13.35
C LYS A 133 -1.81 11.20 -11.97
N TYR A 134 -2.97 10.55 -11.82
CA TYR A 134 -3.46 10.04 -10.52
C TYR A 134 -3.42 8.52 -10.40
N THR A 135 -2.64 7.83 -11.22
CA THR A 135 -2.51 6.36 -11.13
C THR A 135 -1.45 5.96 -10.11
N SER A 136 -1.62 4.78 -9.51
CA SER A 136 -0.59 4.17 -8.66
C SER A 136 0.64 3.83 -9.49
N ARG A 137 1.85 4.12 -8.98
CA ARG A 137 3.13 3.87 -9.65
C ARG A 137 3.95 2.88 -8.84
N VAL A 138 4.20 1.72 -9.44
CA VAL A 138 4.98 0.64 -8.86
C VAL A 138 6.16 0.27 -9.75
N ARG A 139 7.28 -0.06 -9.12
CA ARG A 139 8.49 -0.58 -9.77
C ARG A 139 9.05 -1.76 -8.98
N HIS A 140 9.63 -2.72 -9.67
CA HIS A 140 10.25 -3.87 -9.05
C HIS A 140 11.77 -3.72 -8.99
N TYR A 141 12.32 -3.92 -7.80
CA TYR A 141 13.76 -3.86 -7.56
C TYR A 141 14.26 -5.19 -6.96
N PRO A 142 15.49 -5.61 -7.27
CA PRO A 142 16.12 -6.70 -6.56
C PRO A 142 16.42 -6.26 -5.13
N ILE A 143 16.06 -7.08 -4.16
CA ILE A 143 16.42 -6.89 -2.75
C ILE A 143 17.08 -8.15 -2.20
N GLN A 144 18.11 -7.94 -1.38
CA GLN A 144 18.83 -9.01 -0.70
C GLN A 144 18.20 -9.27 0.68
N CYS A 145 18.05 -10.53 1.05
CA CYS A 145 17.67 -10.93 2.39
C CYS A 145 18.84 -10.72 3.36
N GLU A 146 18.65 -9.92 4.41
CA GLU A 146 19.67 -9.68 5.44
C GLU A 146 20.11 -10.94 6.19
N PHE A 147 19.24 -11.96 6.28
CA PHE A 147 19.53 -13.20 7.01
C PHE A 147 20.29 -14.23 6.18
N CYS A 148 19.88 -14.47 4.93
CA CYS A 148 20.43 -15.57 4.11
C CYS A 148 21.10 -15.13 2.80
N GLY A 149 21.10 -13.83 2.48
CA GLY A 149 21.68 -13.29 1.25
C GLY A 149 20.90 -13.60 -0.03
N HIS A 150 19.76 -14.29 0.05
CA HIS A 150 18.91 -14.57 -1.11
C HIS A 150 18.41 -13.27 -1.76
N VAL A 151 18.53 -13.16 -3.09
CA VAL A 151 18.04 -12.01 -3.86
C VAL A 151 16.68 -12.35 -4.46
N GLN A 152 15.71 -11.45 -4.28
CA GLN A 152 14.36 -11.60 -4.82
C GLN A 152 13.81 -10.23 -5.25
N SER A 153 12.74 -10.21 -6.04
CA SER A 153 12.06 -8.95 -6.39
C SER A 153 11.20 -8.42 -5.25
N PHE A 154 11.20 -7.10 -5.10
CA PHE A 154 10.36 -6.35 -4.18
C PHE A 154 9.73 -5.14 -4.89
N ALA A 155 8.45 -4.90 -4.61
CA ALA A 155 7.68 -3.84 -5.24
C ALA A 155 7.78 -2.55 -4.43
N ILE A 156 8.25 -1.47 -5.08
CA ILE A 156 8.36 -0.13 -4.52
C ILE A 156 7.27 0.74 -5.13
N TRP A 157 6.43 1.31 -4.25
CA TRP A 157 5.30 2.15 -4.63
C TRP A 157 5.63 3.62 -4.38
N SER A 158 6.01 4.34 -5.43
CA SER A 158 6.38 5.75 -5.31
C SER A 158 5.18 6.67 -5.20
N GLN A 159 4.08 6.29 -5.84
CA GLN A 159 2.79 6.97 -5.79
C GLN A 159 1.68 5.93 -5.64
N ILE A 160 0.70 6.20 -4.80
CA ILE A 160 -0.45 5.34 -4.55
C ILE A 160 -1.71 6.19 -4.58
N ASN A 161 -2.68 5.82 -5.41
CA ASN A 161 -4.02 6.37 -5.34
C ASN A 161 -4.97 5.40 -4.63
N GLY A 162 -5.16 5.65 -3.34
CA GLY A 162 -6.03 4.84 -2.50
C GLY A 162 -7.53 5.06 -2.71
N SER A 163 -7.96 5.87 -3.69
CA SER A 163 -9.37 5.98 -4.06
C SER A 163 -9.91 4.75 -4.79
N PHE A 164 -9.05 4.08 -5.57
CA PHE A 164 -9.49 2.96 -6.42
C PHE A 164 -8.98 1.61 -5.88
N ASP A 165 -7.88 1.63 -5.12
CA ASP A 165 -7.17 0.41 -4.71
C ASP A 165 -7.39 0.07 -3.23
N ALA A 166 -8.58 -0.47 -2.89
CA ALA A 166 -8.92 -0.83 -1.50
C ALA A 166 -7.92 -1.81 -0.86
N TRP A 167 -7.37 -2.74 -1.65
CA TRP A 167 -6.33 -3.66 -1.20
C TRP A 167 -5.05 -2.93 -0.78
N ILE A 168 -4.61 -1.91 -1.53
CA ILE A 168 -3.36 -1.21 -1.23
C ILE A 168 -3.53 -0.45 0.09
N ASN A 169 -4.71 0.12 0.35
CA ASN A 169 -5.05 0.72 1.64
C ASN A 169 -4.87 -0.29 2.78
N GLU A 170 -5.35 -1.53 2.60
CA GLU A 170 -5.18 -2.59 3.59
C GLU A 170 -3.70 -2.97 3.78
N MET A 171 -2.90 -3.08 2.71
CA MET A 171 -1.47 -3.35 2.80
C MET A 171 -0.71 -2.27 3.56
N ILE A 172 -1.06 -0.99 3.34
CA ILE A 172 -0.43 0.13 4.07
C ILE A 172 -0.83 0.07 5.54
N VAL A 173 -2.14 -0.01 5.83
CA VAL A 173 -2.66 -0.01 7.21
C VAL A 173 -2.15 -1.22 8.02
N SER A 174 -1.97 -2.37 7.38
CA SER A 174 -1.39 -3.57 8.01
C SER A 174 0.14 -3.57 8.07
N GLY A 175 0.82 -2.55 7.53
CA GLY A 175 2.27 -2.47 7.42
C GLY A 175 2.90 -3.43 6.42
N ARG A 176 2.10 -4.27 5.74
CA ARG A 176 2.56 -5.28 4.78
C ARG A 176 3.19 -4.67 3.53
N LEU A 177 2.84 -3.44 3.16
CA LEU A 177 3.40 -2.77 1.97
C LEU A 177 4.93 -2.63 2.06
N PHE A 178 5.43 -2.34 3.26
CA PHE A 178 6.86 -2.10 3.52
C PHE A 178 7.57 -3.35 4.07
N MET A 179 6.92 -4.52 4.04
CA MET A 179 7.44 -5.74 4.61
C MET A 179 7.88 -6.71 3.52
N ASN A 180 9.17 -7.03 3.48
CA ASN A 180 9.70 -8.06 2.61
C ASN A 180 9.84 -9.39 3.36
N LYS A 181 9.14 -10.42 2.89
CA LYS A 181 9.28 -11.80 3.40
C LYS A 181 10.16 -12.61 2.46
N CYS A 182 11.31 -13.07 2.94
CA CYS A 182 12.24 -13.87 2.14
C CYS A 182 11.57 -15.18 1.68
N ARG A 183 11.64 -15.46 0.38
CA ARG A 183 11.06 -16.68 -0.22
C ARG A 183 11.85 -17.94 0.15
N ARG A 184 13.14 -17.79 0.46
CA ARG A 184 14.03 -18.89 0.87
C ARG A 184 13.96 -19.20 2.35
N CYS A 185 14.21 -18.23 3.23
CA CYS A 185 14.33 -18.46 4.68
C CYS A 185 13.15 -17.95 5.51
N ARG A 186 12.16 -17.30 4.88
CA ARG A 186 10.98 -16.70 5.53
C ARG A 186 11.26 -15.52 6.48
N TYR A 187 12.53 -15.11 6.66
CA TYR A 187 12.89 -13.90 7.39
C TYR A 187 12.11 -12.69 6.86
N GLN A 188 11.62 -11.87 7.78
CA GLN A 188 10.85 -10.67 7.50
C GLN A 188 11.71 -9.44 7.81
N GLN A 189 11.85 -8.55 6.84
CA GLN A 189 12.59 -7.30 6.98
C GLN A 189 11.74 -6.13 6.50
N VAL A 190 11.83 -5.02 7.23
CA VAL A 190 11.16 -3.77 6.86
C VAL A 190 12.01 -3.04 5.84
N VAL A 191 11.40 -2.65 4.73
CA VAL A 191 12.03 -1.93 3.61
C VAL A 191 11.27 -0.61 3.45
N PRO A 192 11.62 0.43 4.21
CA PRO A 192 10.93 1.71 4.11
C PRO A 192 11.48 2.52 2.92
N TYR A 193 10.60 3.20 2.19
CA TYR A 193 10.94 4.02 1.02
C TYR A 193 9.99 5.22 0.95
N HIS A 194 10.34 6.26 0.19
CA HIS A 194 9.39 7.36 -0.01
C HIS A 194 8.12 6.87 -0.68
N THR A 195 6.97 7.36 -0.21
CA THR A 195 5.68 7.05 -0.83
C THR A 195 4.79 8.28 -0.75
N LEU A 196 4.26 8.68 -1.90
CA LEU A 196 3.14 9.61 -1.95
C LEU A 196 1.84 8.80 -1.98
N TYR A 197 1.07 8.85 -0.90
CA TYR A 197 -0.29 8.38 -0.89
C TYR A 197 -1.23 9.54 -1.21
N MET A 198 -2.25 9.29 -2.04
CA MET A 198 -3.33 10.23 -2.31
C MET A 198 -4.68 9.52 -2.30
N ASN A 199 -5.72 10.25 -1.91
CA ASN A 199 -7.10 9.86 -2.13
C ASN A 199 -7.84 11.08 -2.71
N ILE A 200 -8.47 10.92 -3.86
CA ILE A 200 -9.20 11.98 -4.57
C ILE A 200 -10.67 12.05 -4.15
N GLU A 201 -11.29 10.92 -3.77
CA GLU A 201 -12.65 10.88 -3.22
C GLU A 201 -12.73 11.58 -1.86
N LYS A 202 -11.80 11.22 -0.96
CA LYS A 202 -11.54 11.91 0.30
C LYS A 202 -10.26 12.71 0.12
N PRO A 203 -10.30 14.04 0.03
CA PRO A 203 -9.21 14.84 -0.53
C PRO A 203 -8.03 15.00 0.41
N PHE A 204 -7.16 14.00 0.45
CA PHE A 204 -5.95 14.10 1.24
C PHE A 204 -4.80 13.38 0.56
N ALA A 205 -3.59 13.89 0.79
CA ALA A 205 -2.36 13.22 0.46
C ALA A 205 -1.46 13.15 1.69
N VAL A 206 -0.78 12.02 1.83
CA VAL A 206 0.21 11.79 2.88
C VAL A 206 1.52 11.40 2.21
N TRP A 207 2.56 12.20 2.45
CA TRP A 207 3.89 11.94 1.94
C TRP A 207 4.77 11.34 3.04
N LEU A 208 5.17 10.09 2.82
CA LEU A 208 6.18 9.41 3.62
C LEU A 208 7.58 9.89 3.23
N ARG A 209 8.21 10.64 4.13
CA ARG A 209 9.55 11.21 4.00
C ARG A 209 10.56 10.32 4.71
N MET A 210 11.28 9.50 3.94
CA MET A 210 12.45 8.78 4.44
C MET A 210 13.68 9.69 4.50
N PRO A 211 14.56 9.53 5.51
CA PRO A 211 15.86 10.19 5.52
C PRO A 211 16.68 9.76 4.29
N GLU A 212 17.48 10.67 3.71
CA GLU A 212 18.30 10.39 2.52
C GLU A 212 19.20 9.16 2.69
N SER A 213 19.78 8.97 3.89
CA SER A 213 20.61 7.82 4.25
C SER A 213 19.90 6.46 4.14
N ARG A 214 18.56 6.46 4.14
CA ARG A 214 17.71 5.27 4.06
C ARG A 214 16.91 5.23 2.75
N ASN A 215 17.13 6.18 1.85
CA ASN A 215 16.33 6.31 0.65
C ASN A 215 17.18 6.26 -0.62
N GLU A 216 17.29 5.07 -1.19
CA GLU A 216 17.96 4.83 -2.47
C GLU A 216 17.06 5.17 -3.67
N PHE A 217 15.76 5.38 -3.43
CA PHE A 217 14.75 5.59 -4.48
C PHE A 217 14.42 7.07 -4.66
N LYS A 218 14.88 7.68 -5.76
CA LYS A 218 14.52 9.07 -6.09
C LYS A 218 13.06 9.14 -6.53
N ILE A 219 12.23 9.85 -5.77
CA ILE A 219 10.82 10.08 -6.10
C ILE A 219 10.59 11.57 -6.32
N CYS A 220 9.91 11.91 -7.41
CA CYS A 220 9.50 13.28 -7.68
C CYS A 220 8.27 13.58 -6.82
N VAL A 221 8.42 14.48 -5.85
CA VAL A 221 7.30 14.96 -5.03
C VAL A 221 6.52 15.96 -5.90
N PRO A 222 5.24 15.71 -6.18
CA PRO A 222 4.44 16.69 -6.89
C PRO A 222 4.35 17.98 -6.05
N SER A 223 4.52 19.13 -6.70
CA SER A 223 4.29 20.43 -6.08
C SER A 223 2.84 20.55 -5.61
N TYR A 224 2.57 21.49 -4.70
CA TYR A 224 1.19 21.82 -4.28
C TYR A 224 0.27 22.09 -5.49
N ASP A 225 0.80 22.78 -6.52
CA ASP A 225 0.10 23.07 -7.77
C ASP A 225 -0.31 21.81 -8.56
N TYR A 226 0.27 20.65 -8.26
CA TYR A 226 -0.13 19.39 -8.86
C TYR A 226 -1.60 19.02 -8.55
N PHE A 227 -2.08 19.43 -7.38
CA PHE A 227 -3.42 19.11 -6.87
C PHE A 227 -4.39 20.29 -6.94
N SER A 228 -3.90 21.50 -7.22
CA SER A 228 -4.71 22.72 -7.24
C SER A 228 -5.84 22.66 -8.27
N GLU A 229 -5.67 21.86 -9.33
CA GLU A 229 -6.68 21.58 -10.36
C GLU A 229 -7.83 20.69 -9.88
N LEU A 230 -7.62 19.85 -8.87
CA LEU A 230 -8.64 18.92 -8.39
C LEU A 230 -9.62 19.59 -7.45
N ARG A 231 -9.11 20.30 -6.44
CA ARG A 231 -9.90 20.94 -5.37
C ARG A 231 -9.04 21.75 -4.41
N THR A 232 -9.65 22.79 -3.84
CA THR A 232 -9.00 23.73 -2.90
C THR A 232 -9.00 23.26 -1.45
N ASP A 233 -9.74 22.19 -1.13
CA ASP A 233 -9.89 21.62 0.22
C ASP A 233 -9.02 20.38 0.46
N PHE A 234 -7.97 20.20 -0.36
CA PHE A 234 -7.06 19.06 -0.24
C PHE A 234 -6.15 19.18 0.98
N ILE A 235 -6.09 18.12 1.79
CA ILE A 235 -5.29 18.06 3.00
C ILE A 235 -3.93 17.43 2.68
N PHE A 236 -2.84 18.16 2.92
CA PHE A 236 -1.48 17.66 2.72
C PHE A 236 -0.80 17.36 4.06
N ARG A 237 -0.23 16.16 4.20
CA ARG A 237 0.49 15.72 5.40
C ARG A 237 1.83 15.09 5.08
N ALA A 238 2.84 15.41 5.87
CA ALA A 238 4.12 14.71 5.85
C ALA A 238 4.23 13.82 7.09
N VAL A 239 4.83 12.64 6.89
CA VAL A 239 5.12 11.67 7.96
C VAL A 239 6.52 11.09 7.74
N SER A 240 7.12 10.56 8.80
CA SER A 240 8.51 10.11 8.80
C SER A 240 8.68 8.59 8.91
N SER A 241 7.59 7.87 9.20
CA SER A 241 7.61 6.42 9.37
C SER A 241 6.42 5.70 8.68
N PRO A 242 6.57 4.43 8.27
CA PRO A 242 5.47 3.65 7.73
C PRO A 242 4.27 3.54 8.67
N SER A 243 4.52 3.48 9.98
CA SER A 243 3.46 3.42 11.01
C SER A 243 2.65 4.72 11.07
N GLU A 244 3.31 5.88 10.99
CA GLU A 244 2.62 7.18 10.89
C GLU A 244 1.82 7.31 9.58
N LEU A 245 2.36 6.82 8.46
CA LEU A 245 1.63 6.77 7.19
C LEU A 245 0.34 5.96 7.34
N ALA A 246 0.45 4.75 7.89
CA ALA A 246 -0.68 3.85 8.14
C ALA A 246 -1.74 4.49 9.05
N GLU A 247 -1.32 5.06 10.18
CA GLU A 247 -2.22 5.76 11.11
C GLU A 247 -2.92 6.94 10.42
N LYS A 248 -2.17 7.80 9.73
CA LYS A 248 -2.70 9.02 9.12
C LYS A 248 -3.72 8.71 8.03
N ILE A 249 -3.45 7.72 7.17
CA ILE A 249 -4.41 7.24 6.19
C ILE A 249 -5.66 6.69 6.90
N LYS A 250 -5.49 5.89 7.96
CA LYS A 250 -6.62 5.30 8.70
C LYS A 250 -7.52 6.37 9.33
N ILE A 251 -6.94 7.41 9.92
CA ILE A 251 -7.65 8.56 10.49
C ILE A 251 -8.58 9.20 9.44
N PHE A 252 -8.03 9.54 8.27
CA PHE A 252 -8.80 10.19 7.21
C PHE A 252 -9.83 9.25 6.57
N LEU A 253 -9.49 7.97 6.38
CA LEU A 253 -10.44 6.97 5.89
C LEU A 253 -11.59 6.75 6.88
N ASP A 254 -11.38 6.93 8.19
CA ASP A 254 -12.45 6.88 9.20
C ASP A 254 -13.22 8.21 9.35
N GLY A 255 -12.82 9.25 8.60
CA GLY A 255 -13.48 10.56 8.58
C GLY A 255 -13.16 11.43 9.80
N TYR A 256 -12.01 11.23 10.43
CA TYR A 256 -11.54 12.07 11.53
C TYR A 256 -10.58 13.15 11.06
N ASP A 257 -10.54 14.22 11.83
CA ASP A 257 -9.51 15.24 11.77
C ASP A 257 -8.27 14.75 12.53
N ASP A 258 -7.10 14.79 11.89
CA ASP A 258 -5.88 14.23 12.45
C ASP A 258 -5.30 15.05 13.61
N ILE A 259 -5.56 16.36 13.66
CA ILE A 259 -5.19 17.23 14.77
C ILE A 259 -6.01 16.87 16.01
N LEU A 260 -7.30 16.56 15.83
CA LEU A 260 -8.12 16.08 16.94
C LEU A 260 -7.60 14.75 17.51
N ILE A 261 -7.19 13.83 16.64
CA ILE A 261 -6.66 12.53 17.06
C ILE A 261 -5.35 12.71 17.82
N GLU A 262 -4.41 13.51 17.31
CA GLU A 262 -3.16 13.82 18.02
C GLU A 262 -3.42 14.52 19.36
N PHE A 263 -4.41 15.41 19.42
CA PHE A 263 -4.81 16.05 20.67
C PHE A 263 -5.33 15.03 21.68
N ILE A 264 -6.20 14.11 21.26
CA ILE A 264 -6.71 13.04 22.15
C ILE A 264 -5.56 12.15 22.62
N LYS A 265 -4.64 11.76 21.74
CA LYS A 265 -3.43 10.99 22.08
C LYS A 265 -2.61 11.73 23.14
N THR A 266 -2.39 13.02 22.96
CA THR A 266 -1.67 13.88 23.90
C THR A 266 -2.36 13.95 25.26
N CYS A 267 -3.69 14.15 25.30
CA CYS A 267 -4.46 14.10 26.54
C CYS A 267 -4.41 12.74 27.23
N LEU A 268 -4.48 11.64 26.47
CA LEU A 268 -4.33 10.29 27.03
C LEU A 268 -2.98 10.10 27.68
N CYS A 269 -1.92 10.67 27.10
CA CYS A 269 -0.59 10.61 27.69
C CYS A 269 -0.56 11.29 29.06
N PHE A 270 -1.06 12.53 29.16
CA PHE A 270 -1.17 13.23 30.44
C PHE A 270 -2.06 12.51 31.46
N GLN A 271 -3.23 12.03 31.04
CA GLN A 271 -4.18 11.38 31.95
C GLN A 271 -3.68 10.06 32.52
N ARG A 272 -2.81 9.36 31.78
CA ARG A 272 -2.32 8.02 32.14
C ARG A 272 -0.86 8.00 32.56
N GLY A 273 -0.19 9.15 32.59
CA GLY A 273 1.24 9.23 32.87
C GLY A 273 2.10 8.48 31.84
N ILE A 274 1.65 8.43 30.59
CA ILE A 274 2.43 7.85 29.48
C ILE A 274 3.43 8.90 29.02
N ASP A 275 4.68 8.50 28.83
CA ASP A 275 5.71 9.38 28.32
C ASP A 275 5.35 9.88 26.91
N LEU A 276 5.52 11.19 26.69
CA LEU A 276 5.24 11.86 25.43
C LEU A 276 6.15 11.41 24.29
N VAL A 277 7.21 10.64 24.52
CA VAL A 277 7.98 10.01 23.43
C VAL A 277 7.43 8.64 23.01
N GLN A 278 6.54 8.04 23.81
CA GLN A 278 6.03 6.70 23.49
C GLN A 278 5.10 6.73 22.26
N PRO A 279 5.27 5.78 21.31
CA PRO A 279 4.39 5.65 20.16
C PRO A 279 2.99 5.21 20.60
N LEU A 280 1.99 6.03 20.25
CA LEU A 280 0.59 5.76 20.52
C LEU A 280 -0.17 5.93 19.20
N TYR A 281 -0.73 4.88 18.64
CA TYR A 281 -1.35 4.93 17.30
C TYR A 281 -2.87 4.73 17.38
N TYR A 282 -3.64 5.54 16.66
CA TYR A 282 -5.05 5.29 16.40
C TYR A 282 -5.22 4.04 15.53
N VAL A 283 -6.01 3.08 16.01
CA VAL A 283 -6.25 1.80 15.32
C VAL A 283 -7.61 1.78 14.64
N LYS A 284 -8.67 2.04 15.42
CA LYS A 284 -10.06 1.87 14.96
C LYS A 284 -11.05 2.59 15.86
N THR A 285 -12.24 2.76 15.30
CA THR A 285 -13.44 3.15 16.02
C THR A 285 -14.38 1.96 16.13
N THR A 286 -14.93 1.74 17.32
CA THR A 286 -15.97 0.74 17.57
C THR A 286 -17.26 1.42 18.04
N ARG A 287 -18.40 0.91 17.61
CA ARG A 287 -19.72 1.33 18.11
C ARG A 287 -20.42 0.11 18.70
N LYS A 288 -20.75 0.18 19.99
CA LYS A 288 -21.56 -0.85 20.66
C LYS A 288 -22.92 -0.26 21.05
N ILE A 289 -23.95 -1.11 21.05
CA ILE A 289 -25.34 -0.72 21.32
C ILE A 289 -25.45 -0.01 22.68
N PHE A 290 -24.87 -0.58 23.74
CA PHE A 290 -24.98 -0.05 25.11
C PHE A 290 -23.88 0.94 25.50
N SER A 291 -22.65 0.76 25.00
CA SER A 291 -21.51 1.58 25.44
C SER A 291 -21.19 2.76 24.51
N GLY A 292 -22.02 3.01 23.49
CA GLY A 292 -21.80 4.06 22.51
C GLY A 292 -20.55 3.85 21.64
N LYS A 293 -20.05 4.96 21.09
CA LYS A 293 -18.87 5.02 20.21
C LYS A 293 -17.59 5.13 21.04
N SER A 294 -16.53 4.43 20.64
CA SER A 294 -15.21 4.53 21.27
C SER A 294 -14.08 4.42 20.26
N MET A 295 -13.00 5.15 20.49
CA MET A 295 -11.73 5.01 19.77
C MET A 295 -10.83 4.02 20.49
N THR A 296 -9.99 3.35 19.71
CA THR A 296 -8.99 2.41 20.18
C THR A 296 -7.63 2.91 19.74
N PHE A 297 -6.72 3.04 20.70
CA PHE A 297 -5.33 3.40 20.48
C PHE A 297 -4.43 2.24 20.89
N MET A 298 -3.33 2.03 20.18
CA MET A 298 -2.29 1.05 20.51
C MET A 298 -1.07 1.79 21.03
N LEU A 299 -0.72 1.56 22.29
CA LEU A 299 0.54 2.00 22.87
C LEU A 299 1.60 0.93 22.59
N LEU A 300 2.71 1.34 21.98
CA LEU A 300 3.89 0.48 21.85
C LEU A 300 4.87 0.83 22.96
N ASP A 301 4.97 -0.02 23.97
CA ASP A 301 5.92 0.10 25.08
C ASP A 301 7.01 -0.97 24.94
N PRO A 302 8.22 -0.78 25.49
CA PRO A 302 9.25 -1.83 25.50
C PRO A 302 8.78 -3.18 26.06
N SER A 303 7.76 -3.18 26.91
CA SER A 303 7.17 -4.38 27.53
C SER A 303 6.12 -5.06 26.65
N GLY A 304 5.65 -4.41 25.58
CA GLY A 304 4.65 -4.95 24.66
C GLY A 304 3.66 -3.93 24.10
N GLU A 305 2.60 -4.44 23.47
CA GLU A 305 1.53 -3.62 22.89
C GLU A 305 0.31 -3.57 23.83
N TYR A 306 -0.20 -2.36 24.09
CA TYR A 306 -1.31 -2.14 25.02
C TYR A 306 -2.46 -1.38 24.36
N GLU A 307 -3.67 -1.95 24.42
CA GLU A 307 -4.88 -1.32 23.89
C GLU A 307 -5.44 -0.28 24.89
N ILE A 308 -5.58 0.96 24.45
CA ILE A 308 -6.20 2.05 25.19
C ILE A 308 -7.52 2.44 24.54
N ARG A 309 -8.62 2.27 25.27
CA ARG A 309 -9.97 2.62 24.80
C ARG A 309 -10.41 4.00 25.29
N TYR A 310 -10.84 4.84 24.35
CA TYR A 310 -11.34 6.20 24.61
C TYR A 310 -12.85 6.31 24.25
N PRO A 311 -13.75 6.33 25.24
CA PRO A 311 -15.20 6.46 25.02
C PRO A 311 -15.62 7.89 24.64
N PHE A 312 -16.38 8.05 23.55
CA PHE A 312 -16.83 9.36 23.06
C PHE A 312 -17.93 9.98 23.93
N THR A 313 -18.87 9.17 24.41
CA THR A 313 -20.08 9.64 25.10
C THR A 313 -19.74 10.40 26.37
N SER A 314 -18.73 9.96 27.11
CA SER A 314 -18.26 10.61 28.33
C SER A 314 -17.46 11.90 28.09
N GLN A 315 -17.03 12.17 26.86
CA GLN A 315 -16.09 13.26 26.54
C GLN A 315 -16.65 14.27 25.53
N LYS A 316 -17.88 14.10 25.06
CA LYS A 316 -18.49 14.87 23.96
C LYS A 316 -18.49 16.38 24.20
N SER A 317 -18.84 16.83 25.42
CA SER A 317 -18.88 18.26 25.77
C SER A 317 -17.49 18.90 25.78
N LYS A 318 -16.48 18.21 26.33
CA LYS A 318 -15.08 18.66 26.34
C LYS A 318 -14.52 18.76 24.92
N LEU A 319 -14.72 17.72 24.11
CA LEU A 319 -14.29 17.70 22.70
C LEU A 319 -14.92 18.84 21.89
N ALA A 320 -16.21 19.13 22.09
CA ALA A 320 -16.88 20.21 21.37
C ALA A 320 -16.28 21.60 21.69
N HIS A 321 -15.89 21.83 22.94
CA HIS A 321 -15.24 23.08 23.34
C HIS A 321 -13.85 23.21 22.71
N ILE A 322 -13.08 22.14 22.75
CA ILE A 322 -11.72 22.08 22.19
C ILE A 322 -11.73 22.25 20.67
N MET A 323 -12.66 21.60 19.97
CA MET A 323 -12.84 21.79 18.52
C MET A 323 -13.08 23.25 18.15
N LYS A 324 -13.90 23.97 18.92
CA LYS A 324 -14.12 25.42 18.70
C LYS A 324 -12.84 26.23 18.85
N MET A 325 -11.97 25.87 19.79
CA MET A 325 -10.69 26.56 20.00
C MET A 325 -9.67 26.27 18.89
N ILE A 326 -9.66 25.03 18.37
CA ILE A 326 -8.67 24.60 17.37
C ILE A 326 -9.10 24.98 15.95
N GLN A 327 -10.41 25.18 15.69
CA GLN A 327 -10.95 25.49 14.35
C GLN A 327 -10.20 26.60 13.58
N PRO A 328 -9.80 27.74 14.18
CA PRO A 328 -9.07 28.79 13.46
C PRO A 328 -7.69 28.36 12.96
N ILE A 329 -7.07 27.39 13.65
CA ILE A 329 -5.77 26.82 13.28
C ILE A 329 -5.95 25.88 12.10
N LEU A 330 -6.99 25.04 12.13
CA LEU A 330 -7.33 24.13 11.03
C LEU A 330 -7.48 24.85 9.69
N CYS A 331 -8.13 26.03 9.69
CA CYS A 331 -8.35 26.82 8.48
C CYS A 331 -7.08 27.40 7.85
N LYS A 332 -5.93 27.39 8.54
CA LYS A 332 -4.66 27.92 8.03
C LYS A 332 -3.73 26.86 7.44
N LEU A 333 -4.06 25.57 7.57
CA LEU A 333 -3.16 24.44 7.24
C LEU A 333 -3.45 23.81 5.87
N THR A 334 -4.05 24.56 4.95
CA THR A 334 -4.50 24.02 3.66
C THR A 334 -3.48 24.18 2.54
N THR A 335 -2.38 24.91 2.75
CA THR A 335 -1.48 25.34 1.66
C THR A 335 -0.06 24.76 1.72
N ASP A 336 0.23 23.81 2.60
CA ASP A 336 1.57 23.20 2.72
C ASP A 336 1.53 21.77 3.28
N TRP A 337 2.65 21.04 3.14
CA TRP A 337 2.87 19.72 3.72
C TRP A 337 3.14 19.82 5.22
N HIS A 338 2.11 19.65 6.03
CA HIS A 338 2.22 19.74 7.48
C HIS A 338 2.54 18.39 8.14
N THR A 339 3.47 18.38 9.08
CA THR A 339 3.62 17.28 10.05
C THR A 339 2.70 17.57 11.23
N ILE A 340 1.72 16.70 11.45
CA ILE A 340 0.80 16.77 12.58
C ILE A 340 1.11 15.60 13.51
N ASP A 341 1.94 15.90 14.50
CA ASP A 341 2.41 15.01 15.55
C ASP A 341 2.13 15.63 16.94
N ARG A 342 2.71 15.02 17.96
CA ARG A 342 2.56 15.47 19.34
C ARG A 342 3.23 16.82 19.58
N ASP A 343 4.37 17.11 18.97
CA ASP A 343 5.07 18.38 19.11
C ASP A 343 4.25 19.52 18.52
N PHE A 344 3.61 19.30 17.36
CA PHE A 344 2.64 20.23 16.78
C PHE A 344 1.52 20.56 17.78
N VAL A 345 0.92 19.55 18.40
CA VAL A 345 -0.15 19.77 19.40
C VAL A 345 0.37 20.51 20.62
N MET A 346 1.55 20.17 21.12
CA MET A 346 2.14 20.83 22.29
C MET A 346 2.41 22.31 22.00
N GLN A 347 2.98 22.63 20.85
CA GLN A 347 3.20 24.02 20.42
C GLN A 347 1.87 24.76 20.23
N MET A 348 0.86 24.11 19.65
CA MET A 348 -0.48 24.65 19.50
C MET A 348 -1.08 25.02 20.86
N LEU A 349 -0.99 24.14 21.86
CA LEU A 349 -1.53 24.38 23.20
C LEU A 349 -0.78 25.48 23.94
N GLN A 350 0.54 25.59 23.75
CA GLN A 350 1.35 26.70 24.27
C GLN A 350 0.93 28.03 23.66
N ASN A 351 0.74 28.09 22.34
CA ASN A 351 0.31 29.31 21.64
C ASN A 351 -1.09 29.78 22.05
N LEU A 352 -1.96 28.85 22.46
CA LEU A 352 -3.29 29.14 23.00
C LEU A 352 -3.26 29.50 24.50
N GLY A 353 -2.10 29.45 25.16
CA GLY A 353 -1.95 29.71 26.60
C GLY A 353 -2.59 28.65 27.49
N ILE A 354 -2.88 27.46 26.97
CA ILE A 354 -3.50 26.36 27.74
C ILE A 354 -2.45 25.69 28.63
N ILE A 355 -1.24 25.54 28.13
CA ILE A 355 -0.10 24.99 28.87
C ILE A 355 1.04 26.01 28.89
N THR A 356 1.78 26.08 29.99
CA THR A 356 3.03 26.83 30.06
C THR A 356 4.10 26.14 29.21
N ARG A 357 5.12 26.88 28.75
CA ARG A 357 6.31 26.29 28.13
C ARG A 357 6.79 25.14 29.02
N LEU A 358 6.77 23.92 28.50
CA LEU A 358 7.48 22.83 29.13
C LEU A 358 8.93 23.03 28.75
N ASP A 359 9.80 23.16 29.73
CA ASP A 359 11.23 22.95 29.53
C ASP A 359 11.37 21.44 29.24
N ILE A 360 11.37 21.07 27.96
CA ILE A 360 11.63 19.71 27.48
C ILE A 360 13.12 19.59 27.19
#